data_AF-D7G7W4-F1
#
_entry.id   AF-D7G7W4-F1
#
_cell.length_a   1.000
_cell.length_b   1.000
_cell.length_c   1.000
_cell.angle_alpha   90.00
_cell.angle_beta   90.00
_cell.angle_gamma   90.00
#
_symmetry.space_group_name_H-M   'P 1'
#
loop_
_entity.id
_entity.type
_entity.pdbx_description
1 polymer ?
#
loop_
_entity_poly.entity_id
_entity_poly.type
_entity_poly.pdbx_seq_one_letter_code
_entity_poly.pdbx_strand_id
1 'polypeptide(L)'
;MGASSSLQQECSAVPSTDNEIKIFRQMRAEYFRLSEKGLGDAELLGKLRESYQVMVNRTDPLQKHRGDKVAKKWDCPKVRFGKTELKMPIITCGGMRQQLTWKPQETTTSNTDIPKECEDNFQAIVDRALELGINHFETAQMYGTSEIQFGQALKKHDRSSFILQSKAAAKEDVAAFRKGLELSFEKLQVEYMDIFSFHGINSLEQLDWTLREGGCMEVVEEFRAKGKIRWVGFSTHAHADVIKATISSKKFDCMNIHYHFVGSYHASGTNQTEGESDGNRENVELAHSLDMGVFCISPSDKGGMMYKPSKVLADACAESGITPIEFHSLWQWTQQPIAHTFTVGVARPSDFDEHVAAASMFHRADELVLPVQKALRGLMVEKLGAEWMSNWWHGLPGCYDTPTGVFVPHIVWMWNVVTAWGMYDFARARYATLESNLKKHKPELTDEENVNAFNRFTPGYPYRPDIDMEEHIPDSCPNKAKVLEILKEIHEWLCKENEAEVRQTLEQRGWLPAFDLQPNVPFPERNPSS
;
A
#
# COMPACT_ATOMS: atom_id res chain seq x y z
N MET A 1 27.96 -20.22 -32.06
CA MET A 1 28.40 -19.19 -31.09
C MET A 1 27.25 -18.87 -30.12
N GLY A 2 26.71 -19.86 -29.39
CA GLY A 2 25.44 -19.68 -28.67
C GLY A 2 25.16 -20.69 -27.56
N ALA A 3 25.92 -20.66 -26.47
CA ALA A 3 25.64 -21.50 -25.29
C ALA A 3 26.05 -20.92 -23.94
N SER A 4 26.83 -19.83 -23.87
CA SER A 4 27.24 -19.26 -22.57
C SER A 4 26.18 -18.36 -21.92
N SER A 5 25.05 -18.12 -22.60
CA SER A 5 24.03 -17.15 -22.19
C SER A 5 22.83 -17.76 -21.44
N SER A 6 22.69 -19.09 -21.38
CA SER A 6 21.48 -19.74 -20.83
C SER A 6 21.59 -20.22 -19.37
N LEU A 7 22.80 -20.43 -18.84
CA LEU A 7 23.02 -20.97 -17.48
C LEU A 7 23.12 -19.91 -16.37
N GLN A 8 23.51 -18.67 -16.70
CA GLN A 8 23.39 -17.52 -15.77
C GLN A 8 21.92 -17.20 -15.45
N GLN A 9 21.00 -17.58 -16.34
CA GLN A 9 19.55 -17.39 -16.19
C GLN A 9 18.87 -18.45 -15.31
N GLU A 10 19.40 -19.68 -15.21
CA GLU A 10 18.80 -20.71 -14.35
C GLU A 10 19.27 -20.64 -12.88
N CYS A 11 20.47 -20.09 -12.61
CA CYS A 11 21.00 -19.92 -11.24
C CYS A 11 20.55 -18.63 -10.53
N SER A 12 19.77 -17.77 -11.20
CA SER A 12 19.34 -16.46 -10.68
C SER A 12 17.85 -16.42 -10.31
N ALA A 13 17.13 -17.54 -10.49
CA ALA A 13 15.73 -17.68 -10.13
C ALA A 13 15.55 -17.89 -8.62
N VAL A 14 15.24 -16.78 -7.94
CA VAL A 14 14.88 -16.71 -6.52
C VAL A 14 13.57 -17.49 -6.26
N PRO A 15 13.61 -18.61 -5.52
CA PRO A 15 12.47 -19.46 -5.18
C PRO A 15 11.65 -18.89 -4.02
N SER A 16 10.48 -19.48 -3.79
CA SER A 16 9.21 -18.82 -3.47
C SER A 16 8.50 -19.28 -2.18
N THR A 17 9.25 -19.87 -1.25
CA THR A 17 8.84 -20.15 0.14
C THR A 17 10.02 -19.86 1.05
N ASP A 18 9.83 -19.57 2.34
CA ASP A 18 10.93 -19.35 3.31
C ASP A 18 12.02 -20.44 3.28
N ASN A 19 11.56 -21.60 2.87
CA ASN A 19 12.24 -22.85 2.73
C ASN A 19 12.88 -23.00 1.32
N GLU A 20 12.23 -22.51 0.27
CA GLU A 20 12.76 -22.39 -1.11
C GLU A 20 13.77 -21.23 -1.26
N ILE A 21 13.57 -20.10 -0.59
CA ILE A 21 14.56 -19.02 -0.44
C ILE A 21 15.79 -19.55 0.31
N LYS A 22 15.58 -20.40 1.32
CA LYS A 22 16.66 -21.12 2.02
C LYS A 22 17.35 -22.15 1.14
N ILE A 23 16.61 -22.94 0.34
CA ILE A 23 17.16 -23.83 -0.68
C ILE A 23 17.99 -23.02 -1.66
N PHE A 24 17.51 -21.86 -2.11
CA PHE A 24 18.21 -21.04 -3.10
C PHE A 24 19.47 -20.39 -2.57
N ARG A 25 19.42 -19.84 -1.36
CA ARG A 25 20.62 -19.35 -0.67
C ARG A 25 21.63 -20.48 -0.48
N GLN A 26 21.19 -21.70 -0.14
CA GLN A 26 22.05 -22.89 -0.02
C GLN A 26 22.56 -23.40 -1.37
N MET A 27 21.74 -23.37 -2.42
CA MET A 27 22.07 -23.76 -3.79
C MET A 27 23.08 -22.81 -4.41
N ARG A 28 22.93 -21.51 -4.15
CA ARG A 28 23.86 -20.49 -4.62
C ARG A 28 25.22 -20.60 -3.90
N ALA A 29 25.24 -20.89 -2.61
CA ALA A 29 26.48 -21.15 -1.86
C ALA A 29 27.17 -22.45 -2.32
N GLU A 30 26.40 -23.50 -2.60
CA GLU A 30 26.91 -24.79 -3.07
C GLU A 30 27.46 -24.70 -4.51
N TYR A 31 26.84 -23.91 -5.37
CA TYR A 31 27.34 -23.58 -6.70
C TYR A 31 28.76 -22.99 -6.64
N PHE A 32 29.00 -21.99 -5.78
CA PHE A 32 30.34 -21.39 -5.65
C PHE A 32 31.37 -22.40 -5.11
N ARG A 33 31.03 -23.18 -4.07
CA ARG A 33 31.92 -24.20 -3.47
C ARG A 33 32.35 -25.30 -4.45
N LEU A 34 31.45 -25.72 -5.35
CA LEU A 34 31.74 -26.75 -6.35
C LEU A 34 32.51 -26.18 -7.55
N SER A 35 32.27 -24.91 -7.90
CA SER A 35 32.96 -24.24 -9.02
C SER A 35 34.47 -24.07 -8.79
N GLU A 36 34.91 -23.96 -7.53
CA GLU A 36 36.34 -23.86 -7.16
C GLU A 36 37.13 -25.18 -7.34
N LYS A 37 36.45 -26.31 -7.58
CA LYS A 37 37.09 -27.63 -7.72
C LYS A 37 37.50 -27.98 -9.15
N GLY A 38 37.30 -27.07 -10.11
CA GLY A 38 37.70 -27.26 -11.50
C GLY A 38 36.93 -28.37 -12.25
N LEU A 39 35.68 -28.64 -11.85
CA LEU A 39 34.82 -29.65 -12.47
C LEU A 39 34.33 -29.19 -13.85
N GLY A 40 34.12 -30.14 -14.77
CA GLY A 40 33.48 -29.87 -16.07
C GLY A 40 31.96 -29.70 -15.97
N ASP A 41 31.36 -28.96 -16.91
CA ASP A 41 29.96 -28.51 -16.85
C ASP A 41 28.95 -29.63 -16.62
N ALA A 42 29.11 -30.78 -17.28
CA ALA A 42 28.22 -31.93 -17.15
C ALA A 42 28.29 -32.58 -15.75
N GLU A 43 29.48 -32.61 -15.14
CA GLU A 43 29.68 -33.17 -13.80
C GLU A 43 29.19 -32.20 -12.71
N LEU A 44 29.38 -30.89 -12.91
CA LEU A 44 28.87 -29.84 -12.04
C LEU A 44 27.33 -29.82 -12.01
N LEU A 45 26.70 -29.88 -13.19
CA LEU A 45 25.23 -29.98 -13.32
C LEU A 45 24.67 -31.24 -12.64
N GLY A 46 25.37 -32.38 -12.76
CA GLY A 46 25.00 -33.61 -12.07
C GLY A 46 24.97 -33.45 -10.55
N LYS A 47 26.03 -32.89 -9.96
CA LYS A 47 26.15 -32.69 -8.50
C LYS A 47 25.19 -31.62 -7.95
N LEU A 48 24.91 -30.58 -8.72
CA LEU A 48 23.92 -29.55 -8.36
C LEU A 48 22.50 -30.12 -8.32
N ARG A 49 22.14 -31.01 -9.25
CA ARG A 49 20.83 -31.69 -9.26
C ARG A 49 20.66 -32.63 -8.07
N GLU A 50 21.68 -33.40 -7.69
CA GLU A 50 21.67 -34.24 -6.49
C GLU A 50 21.44 -33.41 -5.22
N SER A 51 22.10 -32.24 -5.13
CA SER A 51 22.02 -31.34 -3.97
C SER A 51 20.65 -30.65 -3.87
N TYR A 52 20.11 -30.17 -4.99
CA TYR A 52 18.76 -29.58 -5.07
C TYR A 52 17.69 -30.57 -4.57
N GLN A 53 17.78 -31.84 -4.97
CA GLN A 53 16.81 -32.86 -4.56
C GLN A 53 16.84 -33.15 -3.05
N VAL A 54 18.02 -33.12 -2.41
CA VAL A 54 18.17 -33.29 -0.95
C VAL A 54 17.60 -32.09 -0.18
N MET A 55 17.69 -30.88 -0.74
CA MET A 55 17.22 -29.64 -0.11
C MET A 55 15.70 -29.48 -0.25
N VAL A 56 15.13 -29.74 -1.43
CA VAL A 56 13.67 -29.72 -1.67
C VAL A 56 12.90 -30.71 -0.80
N ASN A 57 13.45 -31.88 -0.54
CA ASN A 57 12.83 -32.87 0.36
C ASN A 57 12.78 -32.44 1.84
N ARG A 58 13.44 -31.33 2.23
CA ARG A 58 13.50 -30.83 3.63
C ARG A 58 12.59 -29.61 3.88
N THR A 59 12.00 -29.01 2.84
CA THR A 59 11.56 -27.61 2.83
C THR A 59 10.10 -27.36 2.40
N ASP A 60 9.21 -28.34 2.46
CA ASP A 60 7.78 -28.06 2.35
C ASP A 60 7.14 -28.06 3.77
N PRO A 61 6.64 -26.91 4.27
CA PRO A 61 5.94 -26.87 5.57
C PRO A 61 4.65 -27.71 5.58
N LEU A 62 4.04 -27.97 4.43
CA LEU A 62 2.80 -28.74 4.26
C LEU A 62 3.01 -30.19 3.80
N GLN A 63 4.12 -30.57 3.16
CA GLN A 63 4.47 -32.00 2.98
C GLN A 63 5.09 -32.60 4.24
N LYS A 64 5.72 -31.81 5.13
CA LYS A 64 6.16 -32.32 6.45
C LYS A 64 5.01 -32.82 7.33
N HIS A 65 3.77 -32.61 6.91
CA HIS A 65 2.56 -33.09 7.56
C HIS A 65 1.69 -34.03 6.69
N ARG A 66 2.21 -34.50 5.55
CA ARG A 66 1.57 -35.58 4.77
C ARG A 66 2.01 -36.98 5.17
N GLY A 67 2.86 -37.10 6.19
CA GLY A 67 3.12 -38.33 6.92
C GLY A 67 2.51 -38.22 8.31
N ASP A 68 1.39 -38.90 8.52
CA ASP A 68 0.72 -39.19 9.78
C ASP A 68 0.19 -38.01 10.62
N LYS A 69 -1.15 -37.84 10.55
CA LYS A 69 -2.06 -36.86 11.20
C LYS A 69 -2.22 -35.55 10.42
N VAL A 70 -3.42 -35.38 9.85
CA VAL A 70 -3.90 -34.17 9.14
C VAL A 70 -3.52 -32.92 9.94
N ALA A 71 -2.45 -32.22 9.53
CA ALA A 71 -2.14 -30.93 10.11
C ALA A 71 -3.27 -29.95 9.81
N LYS A 72 -3.67 -29.21 10.84
CA LYS A 72 -4.70 -28.20 10.75
C LYS A 72 -4.33 -27.21 9.63
N LYS A 73 -5.19 -27.09 8.61
CA LYS A 73 -5.06 -26.09 7.53
C LYS A 73 -4.87 -24.71 8.18
N TRP A 74 -3.92 -23.92 7.69
CA TRP A 74 -3.73 -22.55 8.17
C TRP A 74 -5.03 -21.75 7.97
N ASP A 75 -5.38 -20.93 8.97
CA ASP A 75 -6.59 -20.12 9.00
C ASP A 75 -6.21 -18.73 9.50
N CYS A 76 -6.52 -17.69 8.73
CA CYS A 76 -6.11 -16.33 9.02
C CYS A 76 -6.64 -15.89 10.40
N PRO A 77 -5.75 -15.47 11.31
CA PRO A 77 -6.17 -14.94 12.60
C PRO A 77 -7.13 -13.77 12.45
N LYS A 78 -8.07 -13.67 13.38
CA LYS A 78 -9.08 -12.61 13.40
C LYS A 78 -8.98 -11.80 14.67
N VAL A 79 -9.15 -10.49 14.55
CA VAL A 79 -9.20 -9.54 15.65
C VAL A 79 -10.58 -8.92 15.76
N ARG A 80 -10.93 -8.42 16.94
CA ARG A 80 -12.12 -7.60 17.15
C ARG A 80 -11.93 -6.25 16.45
N PHE A 81 -12.86 -5.85 15.59
CA PHE A 81 -12.74 -4.63 14.80
C PHE A 81 -13.46 -3.43 15.41
N GLY A 82 -12.87 -2.85 16.47
CA GLY A 82 -13.49 -1.79 17.24
C GLY A 82 -14.93 -2.13 17.68
N LYS A 83 -15.78 -1.11 17.74
CA LYS A 83 -17.19 -1.15 18.15
C LYS A 83 -18.10 -1.92 17.19
N THR A 84 -17.59 -2.33 16.02
CA THR A 84 -18.35 -3.23 15.12
C THR A 84 -18.42 -4.66 15.66
N GLU A 85 -17.50 -5.03 16.56
CA GLU A 85 -17.31 -6.40 17.07
C GLU A 85 -17.07 -7.46 15.99
N LEU A 86 -16.89 -7.06 14.72
CA LEU A 86 -16.58 -7.97 13.63
C LEU A 86 -15.28 -8.71 13.94
N LYS A 87 -15.27 -10.01 13.67
CA LYS A 87 -14.05 -10.83 13.67
C LYS A 87 -13.32 -10.59 12.36
N MET A 88 -12.60 -9.48 12.29
CA MET A 88 -11.89 -9.03 11.10
C MET A 88 -10.59 -9.82 10.94
N PRO A 89 -10.33 -10.45 9.77
CA PRO A 89 -9.04 -11.08 9.52
C PRO A 89 -7.93 -10.02 9.53
N ILE A 90 -6.75 -10.40 10.03
CA ILE A 90 -5.58 -9.49 10.13
C ILE A 90 -4.96 -9.14 8.77
N ILE A 91 -5.40 -9.83 7.71
CA ILE A 91 -5.08 -9.61 6.30
C ILE A 91 -6.42 -9.58 5.55
N THR A 92 -6.59 -8.67 4.59
CA THR A 92 -7.82 -8.57 3.77
C THR A 92 -7.53 -8.64 2.28
N CYS A 93 -8.54 -8.97 1.47
CA CYS A 93 -8.46 -9.02 0.02
C CYS A 93 -8.99 -7.71 -0.61
N GLY A 94 -8.09 -6.90 -1.17
CA GLY A 94 -8.41 -5.58 -1.74
C GLY A 94 -8.64 -5.57 -3.24
N GLY A 95 -9.74 -4.92 -3.65
CA GLY A 95 -10.29 -4.93 -5.01
C GLY A 95 -9.58 -4.08 -6.06
N MET A 96 -8.75 -3.13 -5.63
CA MET A 96 -8.27 -2.01 -6.45
C MET A 96 -7.25 -2.39 -7.55
N ARG A 97 -6.73 -3.62 -7.57
CA ARG A 97 -5.77 -4.09 -8.58
C ARG A 97 -6.34 -5.13 -9.54
N GLN A 98 -7.60 -5.49 -9.33
CA GLN A 98 -8.24 -6.63 -9.98
C GLN A 98 -9.14 -6.21 -11.13
N GLN A 99 -9.34 -4.90 -11.33
CA GLN A 99 -10.20 -4.37 -12.38
C GLN A 99 -9.56 -4.46 -13.77
N LEU A 100 -10.40 -4.76 -14.76
CA LEU A 100 -10.04 -4.75 -16.16
C LEU A 100 -9.83 -3.33 -16.70
N THR A 101 -10.57 -2.35 -16.18
CA THR A 101 -10.50 -0.95 -16.60
C THR A 101 -10.73 0.01 -15.44
N TRP A 102 -10.15 1.21 -15.51
CA TRP A 102 -10.42 2.31 -14.57
C TRP A 102 -11.69 3.11 -14.91
N LYS A 103 -12.35 2.81 -16.02
CA LYS A 103 -13.51 3.57 -16.53
C LYS A 103 -14.81 2.78 -16.42
N PRO A 104 -15.50 2.80 -15.26
CA PRO A 104 -16.70 2.00 -15.01
C PRO A 104 -17.92 2.43 -15.85
N GLN A 105 -17.86 3.56 -16.56
CA GLN A 105 -18.92 4.06 -17.45
C GLN A 105 -18.76 3.59 -18.90
N GLU A 106 -17.55 3.16 -19.30
CA GLU A 106 -17.26 2.66 -20.64
C GLU A 106 -17.41 1.13 -20.75
N THR A 107 -17.31 0.42 -19.63
CA THR A 107 -17.80 -0.97 -19.51
C THR A 107 -19.25 -0.93 -19.09
N THR A 108 -20.11 -1.49 -19.93
CA THR A 108 -21.54 -1.64 -19.64
C THR A 108 -21.75 -2.41 -18.33
N THR A 109 -22.96 -2.34 -17.78
CA THR A 109 -23.43 -3.11 -16.61
C THR A 109 -23.42 -4.63 -16.81
N SER A 110 -22.75 -5.15 -17.84
CA SER A 110 -22.80 -6.54 -18.26
C SER A 110 -21.47 -7.26 -18.01
N ASN A 111 -21.58 -8.44 -17.38
CA ASN A 111 -20.50 -9.41 -17.22
C ASN A 111 -19.86 -9.84 -18.55
N THR A 112 -20.52 -9.61 -19.69
CA THR A 112 -20.13 -10.14 -21.01
C THR A 112 -18.83 -9.57 -21.56
N ASP A 113 -18.32 -8.48 -20.98
CA ASP A 113 -17.12 -7.79 -21.46
C ASP A 113 -15.85 -8.16 -20.68
N ILE A 114 -15.95 -9.05 -19.68
CA ILE A 114 -14.81 -9.50 -18.87
C ILE A 114 -14.20 -10.75 -19.51
N PRO A 115 -12.92 -10.73 -19.94
CA PRO A 115 -12.27 -11.90 -20.51
C PRO A 115 -12.25 -13.06 -19.52
N LYS A 116 -12.48 -14.28 -20.02
CA LYS A 116 -12.52 -15.50 -19.19
C LYS A 116 -11.28 -15.69 -18.30
N GLU A 117 -10.10 -15.34 -18.79
CA GLU A 117 -8.84 -15.40 -18.02
C GLU A 117 -8.85 -14.44 -16.81
N CYS A 118 -9.47 -13.27 -16.96
CA CYS A 118 -9.64 -12.32 -15.85
C CYS A 118 -10.64 -12.86 -14.82
N GLU A 119 -11.74 -13.46 -15.29
CA GLU A 119 -12.71 -14.12 -14.40
C GLU A 119 -12.07 -15.28 -13.63
N ASP A 120 -11.31 -16.13 -14.31
CA ASP A 120 -10.65 -17.31 -13.71
C ASP A 120 -9.63 -16.92 -12.66
N ASN A 121 -8.80 -15.91 -12.92
CA ASN A 121 -7.88 -15.41 -11.92
C ASN A 121 -8.59 -14.77 -10.73
N PHE A 122 -9.60 -13.94 -10.99
CA PHE A 122 -10.36 -13.33 -9.91
C PHE A 122 -11.00 -14.40 -9.03
N GLN A 123 -11.54 -15.45 -9.65
CA GLN A 123 -12.08 -16.59 -8.93
C GLN A 123 -11.00 -17.32 -8.12
N ALA A 124 -9.82 -17.54 -8.69
CA ALA A 124 -8.69 -18.17 -8.00
C ALA A 124 -8.20 -17.33 -6.81
N ILE A 125 -8.23 -16.00 -6.91
CA ILE A 125 -7.91 -15.07 -5.82
C ILE A 125 -8.92 -15.22 -4.68
N VAL A 126 -10.22 -15.21 -4.98
CA VAL A 126 -11.29 -15.38 -3.98
C VAL A 126 -11.18 -16.75 -3.31
N ASP A 127 -10.98 -17.81 -4.09
CA ASP A 127 -10.81 -19.17 -3.57
C ASP A 127 -9.59 -19.25 -2.65
N ARG A 128 -8.45 -18.73 -3.09
CA ARG A 128 -7.22 -18.70 -2.30
C ARG A 128 -7.42 -17.92 -1.00
N ALA A 129 -8.07 -16.75 -1.04
CA ALA A 129 -8.35 -15.96 0.15
C ALA A 129 -9.19 -16.75 1.16
N LEU A 130 -10.29 -17.38 0.72
CA LEU A 130 -11.15 -18.18 1.58
C LEU A 130 -10.46 -19.45 2.11
N GLU A 131 -9.64 -20.11 1.29
CA GLU A 131 -8.83 -21.24 1.71
C GLU A 131 -7.87 -20.90 2.84
N LEU A 132 -7.37 -19.67 2.81
CA LEU A 132 -6.47 -19.05 3.78
C LEU A 132 -7.24 -18.46 4.99
N GLY A 133 -8.57 -18.51 5.03
CA GLY A 133 -9.36 -17.87 6.10
C GLY A 133 -9.45 -16.34 6.00
N ILE A 134 -8.91 -15.75 4.93
CA ILE A 134 -9.04 -14.33 4.58
C ILE A 134 -10.44 -14.11 4.03
N ASN A 135 -11.36 -13.73 4.90
CA ASN A 135 -12.78 -13.62 4.57
C ASN A 135 -13.30 -12.17 4.58
N HIS A 136 -12.43 -11.17 4.45
CA HIS A 136 -12.83 -9.79 4.21
C HIS A 136 -12.46 -9.38 2.78
N PHE A 137 -13.48 -9.02 2.01
CA PHE A 137 -13.35 -8.55 0.63
C PHE A 137 -13.76 -7.09 0.55
N GLU A 138 -12.87 -6.28 0.00
CA GLU A 138 -13.06 -4.84 -0.10
C GLU A 138 -13.03 -4.36 -1.55
N THR A 139 -13.99 -3.54 -1.92
CA THR A 139 -14.10 -2.94 -3.26
C THR A 139 -14.67 -1.52 -3.19
N ALA A 140 -14.87 -0.88 -4.34
CA ALA A 140 -15.49 0.43 -4.47
C ALA A 140 -16.05 0.68 -5.87
N GLN A 141 -17.01 1.60 -5.98
CA GLN A 141 -17.52 2.07 -7.28
C GLN A 141 -16.44 2.64 -8.20
N MET A 142 -15.39 3.22 -7.61
CA MET A 142 -14.26 3.80 -8.34
C MET A 142 -13.21 2.77 -8.76
N TYR A 143 -13.33 1.52 -8.33
CA TYR A 143 -12.40 0.44 -8.70
C TYR A 143 -12.87 -0.28 -9.97
N GLY A 144 -13.29 0.50 -10.98
CA GLY A 144 -13.64 -0.05 -12.29
C GLY A 144 -14.70 -1.14 -12.25
N THR A 145 -14.32 -2.33 -12.71
CA THR A 145 -15.16 -3.55 -12.77
C THR A 145 -15.13 -4.41 -11.51
N SER A 146 -14.41 -4.00 -10.45
CA SER A 146 -14.19 -4.82 -9.26
C SER A 146 -15.48 -5.26 -8.56
N GLU A 147 -16.50 -4.39 -8.44
CA GLU A 147 -17.80 -4.76 -7.85
C GLU A 147 -18.51 -5.88 -8.62
N ILE A 148 -18.40 -5.88 -9.96
CA ILE A 148 -19.02 -6.89 -10.82
C ILE A 148 -18.29 -8.23 -10.62
N GLN A 149 -16.96 -8.21 -10.66
CA GLN A 149 -16.14 -9.41 -10.53
C GLN A 149 -16.27 -10.05 -9.14
N PHE A 150 -16.32 -9.26 -8.07
CA PHE A 150 -16.65 -9.78 -6.73
C PHE A 150 -18.05 -10.37 -6.69
N GLY A 151 -19.04 -9.68 -7.27
CA GLY A 151 -20.40 -10.17 -7.33
C GLY A 151 -20.52 -11.52 -8.05
N GLN A 152 -19.71 -11.77 -9.09
CA GLN A 152 -19.67 -13.08 -9.75
C GLN A 152 -18.94 -14.13 -8.90
N ALA A 153 -17.72 -13.82 -8.45
CA ALA A 153 -16.84 -14.80 -7.80
C ALA A 153 -17.33 -15.23 -6.40
N LEU A 154 -18.04 -14.35 -5.70
CA LEU A 154 -18.55 -14.63 -4.35
C LEU A 154 -19.88 -15.40 -4.33
N LYS A 155 -20.62 -15.46 -5.44
CA LYS A 155 -21.93 -16.14 -5.52
C LYS A 155 -21.92 -17.61 -5.14
N LYS A 156 -20.79 -18.30 -5.35
CA LYS A 156 -20.65 -19.72 -5.03
C LYS A 156 -20.39 -19.98 -3.54
N HIS A 157 -20.29 -18.93 -2.73
CA HIS A 157 -20.03 -19.00 -1.31
C HIS A 157 -21.21 -18.47 -0.51
N ASP A 158 -21.45 -19.04 0.66
CA ASP A 158 -22.50 -18.58 1.55
C ASP A 158 -22.25 -17.12 1.95
N ARG A 159 -23.24 -16.25 1.75
CA ARG A 159 -23.10 -14.80 2.01
C ARG A 159 -22.62 -14.51 3.44
N SER A 160 -23.02 -15.31 4.43
CA SER A 160 -22.61 -15.16 5.84
C SER A 160 -21.18 -15.62 6.14
N SER A 161 -20.49 -16.28 5.21
CA SER A 161 -19.12 -16.79 5.41
C SER A 161 -18.04 -15.71 5.25
N PHE A 162 -18.38 -14.55 4.67
CA PHE A 162 -17.45 -13.45 4.41
C PHE A 162 -18.01 -12.08 4.81
N ILE A 163 -17.10 -11.16 5.07
CA ILE A 163 -17.33 -9.74 5.29
C ILE A 163 -17.13 -9.05 3.94
N LEU A 164 -18.15 -8.32 3.47
CA LEU A 164 -18.06 -7.54 2.23
C LEU A 164 -18.12 -6.05 2.52
N GLN A 165 -17.13 -5.32 2.02
CA GLN A 165 -17.05 -3.87 2.08
C GLN A 165 -17.08 -3.26 0.67
N SER A 166 -18.00 -2.31 0.41
CA SER A 166 -17.94 -1.42 -0.77
C SER A 166 -17.90 0.05 -0.36
N LYS A 167 -17.56 0.93 -1.32
CA LYS A 167 -17.41 2.37 -1.11
C LYS A 167 -17.98 3.20 -2.25
N ALA A 168 -18.59 4.33 -1.89
CA ALA A 168 -19.02 5.37 -2.82
C ALA A 168 -18.63 6.76 -2.31
N ALA A 169 -18.23 7.66 -3.21
CA ALA A 169 -17.94 9.04 -2.83
C ALA A 169 -19.24 9.79 -2.49
N ALA A 170 -19.22 10.60 -1.43
CA ALA A 170 -20.30 11.53 -1.15
C ALA A 170 -20.47 12.53 -2.31
N LYS A 171 -21.70 12.98 -2.54
CA LYS A 171 -22.06 13.92 -3.60
C LYS A 171 -22.96 15.00 -3.02
N GLU A 172 -22.84 16.21 -3.56
CA GLU A 172 -23.79 17.27 -3.26
C GLU A 172 -25.22 16.88 -3.67
N ASP A 173 -25.37 16.28 -4.86
CA ASP A 173 -26.61 15.65 -5.32
C ASP A 173 -26.80 14.28 -4.65
N VAL A 174 -27.64 14.28 -3.62
CA VAL A 174 -27.96 13.10 -2.80
C VAL A 174 -28.75 12.06 -3.60
N ALA A 175 -29.54 12.45 -4.61
CA ALA A 175 -30.24 11.51 -5.48
C ALA A 175 -29.25 10.75 -6.37
N ALA A 176 -28.22 11.43 -6.88
CA ALA A 176 -27.13 10.77 -7.61
C ALA A 176 -26.32 9.83 -6.70
N PHE A 177 -26.10 10.18 -5.43
CA PHE A 177 -25.47 9.28 -4.46
C PHE A 177 -26.30 8.02 -4.24
N ARG A 178 -27.61 8.16 -3.98
CA ARG A 178 -28.53 7.03 -3.80
C ARG A 178 -28.52 6.09 -5.00
N LYS A 179 -28.68 6.64 -6.21
CA LYS A 179 -28.65 5.84 -7.45
C LYS A 179 -27.34 5.08 -7.61
N GLY A 180 -26.21 5.71 -7.26
CA GLY A 180 -24.91 5.05 -7.24
C GLY A 180 -24.89 3.88 -6.25
N LEU A 181 -25.34 4.10 -5.02
CA LEU A 181 -25.39 3.07 -3.98
C LEU A 181 -26.26 1.88 -4.41
N GLU A 182 -27.44 2.13 -4.99
CA GLU A 182 -28.32 1.08 -5.53
C GLU A 182 -27.62 0.26 -6.63
N LEU A 183 -26.89 0.93 -7.52
CA LEU A 183 -26.11 0.27 -8.57
C LEU A 183 -24.98 -0.60 -7.99
N SER A 184 -24.36 -0.22 -6.88
CA SER A 184 -23.37 -1.08 -6.19
C SER A 184 -23.99 -2.40 -5.73
N PHE A 185 -25.20 -2.37 -5.16
CA PHE A 185 -25.93 -3.59 -4.78
C PHE A 185 -26.28 -4.45 -6.00
N GLU A 186 -26.67 -3.83 -7.11
CA GLU A 186 -26.94 -4.53 -8.37
C GLU A 186 -25.68 -5.22 -8.92
N LYS A 187 -24.54 -4.52 -8.96
CA LYS A 187 -23.26 -5.07 -9.47
C LYS A 187 -22.74 -6.21 -8.59
N LEU A 188 -22.76 -6.01 -7.28
CA LEU A 188 -22.30 -7.00 -6.30
C LEU A 188 -23.28 -8.17 -6.16
N GLN A 189 -24.55 -7.99 -6.54
CA GLN A 189 -25.58 -9.03 -6.49
C GLN A 189 -25.75 -9.61 -5.09
N VAL A 190 -25.75 -8.73 -4.08
CA VAL A 190 -25.88 -9.09 -2.66
C VAL A 190 -27.11 -8.46 -2.04
N GLU A 191 -27.68 -9.13 -1.03
CA GLU A 191 -28.81 -8.60 -0.26
C GLU A 191 -28.36 -7.58 0.80
N TYR A 192 -27.13 -7.74 1.31
CA TYR A 192 -26.53 -6.83 2.29
C TYR A 192 -25.01 -6.71 2.11
N MET A 193 -24.45 -5.60 2.56
CA MET A 193 -23.01 -5.38 2.78
C MET A 193 -22.74 -5.35 4.29
N ASP A 194 -21.61 -5.90 4.72
CA ASP A 194 -21.22 -5.82 6.13
C ASP A 194 -20.74 -4.42 6.46
N ILE A 195 -19.97 -3.81 5.56
CA ILE A 195 -19.47 -2.45 5.73
C ILE A 195 -19.76 -1.67 4.46
N PHE A 196 -20.38 -0.50 4.59
CA PHE A 196 -20.35 0.51 3.53
C PHE A 196 -19.44 1.65 3.98
N SER A 197 -18.59 2.18 3.11
CA SER A 197 -17.79 3.35 3.46
C SER A 197 -17.95 4.51 2.49
N PHE A 198 -17.99 5.73 3.03
CA PHE A 198 -17.84 6.93 2.22
C PHE A 198 -16.42 7.02 1.69
N HIS A 199 -16.28 7.03 0.36
CA HIS A 199 -14.98 6.94 -0.30
C HIS A 199 -14.30 8.31 -0.36
N GLY A 200 -13.17 8.45 0.32
CA GLY A 200 -12.30 9.62 0.19
C GLY A 200 -12.96 10.89 0.73
N ILE A 201 -13.36 10.89 2.01
CA ILE A 201 -13.67 12.13 2.72
C ILE A 201 -12.35 12.87 2.89
N ASN A 202 -12.04 13.74 1.92
CA ASN A 202 -10.74 14.38 1.78
C ASN A 202 -10.78 15.91 1.95
N SER A 203 -11.99 16.48 2.03
CA SER A 203 -12.22 17.90 2.33
C SER A 203 -13.38 18.07 3.30
N LEU A 204 -13.43 19.24 3.97
CA LEU A 204 -14.57 19.62 4.82
C LEU A 204 -15.88 19.67 4.02
N GLU A 205 -15.83 20.05 2.74
CA GLU A 205 -17.00 20.03 1.86
C GLU A 205 -17.53 18.60 1.64
N GLN A 206 -16.66 17.61 1.43
CA GLN A 206 -17.11 16.22 1.31
C GLN A 206 -17.67 15.69 2.64
N LEU A 207 -17.13 16.14 3.77
CA LEU A 207 -17.68 15.85 5.08
C LEU A 207 -19.06 16.49 5.26
N ASP A 208 -19.25 17.73 4.80
CA ASP A 208 -20.54 18.43 4.79
C ASP A 208 -21.59 17.70 3.94
N TRP A 209 -21.27 17.38 2.68
CA TRP A 209 -22.16 16.58 1.81
C TRP A 209 -22.56 15.24 2.43
N THR A 210 -21.69 14.68 3.27
CA THR A 210 -21.95 13.45 4.00
C THR A 210 -22.90 13.67 5.16
N LEU A 211 -22.64 14.67 6.02
CA LEU A 211 -23.24 14.78 7.36
C LEU A 211 -24.31 15.86 7.54
N ARG A 212 -24.47 16.79 6.59
CA ARG A 212 -25.51 17.83 6.65
C ARG A 212 -26.92 17.21 6.70
N GLU A 213 -27.88 17.98 7.18
CA GLU A 213 -29.30 17.59 7.13
C GLU A 213 -29.73 17.34 5.67
N GLY A 214 -30.40 16.21 5.44
CA GLY A 214 -30.73 15.71 4.10
C GLY A 214 -29.53 15.19 3.31
N GLY A 215 -28.35 15.05 3.93
CA GLY A 215 -27.10 14.62 3.29
C GLY A 215 -27.01 13.12 3.01
N CYS A 216 -25.87 12.69 2.46
CA CYS A 216 -25.69 11.30 2.01
C CYS A 216 -25.75 10.27 3.15
N MET A 217 -25.44 10.64 4.40
CA MET A 217 -25.54 9.76 5.57
C MET A 217 -26.98 9.29 5.82
N GLU A 218 -27.98 10.15 5.60
CA GLU A 218 -29.38 9.76 5.81
C GLU A 218 -29.81 8.65 4.83
N VAL A 219 -29.32 8.69 3.58
CA VAL A 219 -29.52 7.61 2.62
C VAL A 219 -28.90 6.30 3.13
N VAL A 220 -27.69 6.33 3.69
CA VAL A 220 -27.04 5.13 4.23
C VAL A 220 -27.78 4.59 5.43
N GLU A 221 -28.28 5.45 6.32
CA GLU A 221 -29.08 5.05 7.48
C GLU A 221 -30.43 4.43 7.08
N GLU A 222 -31.06 4.87 5.98
CA GLU A 222 -32.23 4.17 5.44
C GLU A 222 -31.90 2.75 4.97
N PHE A 223 -30.74 2.54 4.33
CA PHE A 223 -30.29 1.21 3.91
C PHE A 223 -29.95 0.34 5.11
N ARG A 224 -29.38 0.94 6.17
CA ARG A 224 -29.14 0.29 7.45
C ARG A 224 -30.44 -0.15 8.12
N ALA A 225 -31.44 0.73 8.17
CA ALA A 225 -32.78 0.42 8.71
C ALA A 225 -33.48 -0.71 7.95
N LYS A 226 -33.19 -0.86 6.65
CA LYS A 226 -33.66 -1.97 5.81
C LYS A 226 -32.80 -3.24 5.91
N GLY A 227 -31.77 -3.26 6.76
CA GLY A 227 -30.86 -4.39 6.94
C GLY A 227 -29.85 -4.61 5.80
N LYS A 228 -29.74 -3.67 4.86
CA LYS A 228 -28.84 -3.78 3.69
C LYS A 228 -27.40 -3.39 3.98
N ILE A 229 -27.16 -2.59 5.01
CA ILE A 229 -25.82 -2.17 5.47
C ILE A 229 -25.77 -2.43 6.97
N ARG A 230 -24.70 -3.06 7.48
CA ARG A 230 -24.56 -3.30 8.93
C ARG A 230 -23.78 -2.20 9.64
N TRP A 231 -22.62 -1.84 9.06
CA TRP A 231 -21.70 -0.85 9.60
C TRP A 231 -21.35 0.20 8.56
N VAL A 232 -21.10 1.43 9.04
CA VAL A 232 -20.79 2.58 8.20
C VAL A 232 -19.38 3.05 8.49
N GLY A 233 -18.53 3.17 7.48
CA GLY A 233 -17.17 3.69 7.62
C GLY A 233 -16.88 4.86 6.70
N PHE A 234 -15.61 5.28 6.68
CA PHE A 234 -15.10 6.19 5.66
C PHE A 234 -13.69 5.77 5.25
N SER A 235 -13.29 6.11 4.03
CA SER A 235 -11.87 6.12 3.64
C SER A 235 -11.40 7.55 3.44
N THR A 236 -10.10 7.77 3.60
CA THR A 236 -9.55 9.12 3.50
C THR A 236 -8.12 9.15 2.99
N HIS A 237 -7.82 10.23 2.27
CA HIS A 237 -6.49 10.74 1.98
C HIS A 237 -6.39 12.23 2.33
N ALA A 238 -7.15 12.67 3.34
CA ALA A 238 -7.28 14.09 3.70
C ALA A 238 -6.13 14.61 4.55
N HIS A 239 -6.11 15.94 4.71
CA HIS A 239 -5.31 16.59 5.74
C HIS A 239 -5.68 16.06 7.12
N ALA A 240 -4.72 16.02 8.05
CA ALA A 240 -4.94 15.43 9.36
C ALA A 240 -6.14 16.05 10.10
N ASP A 241 -6.38 17.36 9.97
CA ASP A 241 -7.54 18.01 10.61
C ASP A 241 -8.89 17.56 10.04
N VAL A 242 -8.95 17.30 8.73
CA VAL A 242 -10.18 16.78 8.11
C VAL A 242 -10.42 15.35 8.59
N ILE A 243 -9.36 14.54 8.73
CA ILE A 243 -9.47 13.20 9.32
C ILE A 243 -9.96 13.30 10.77
N LYS A 244 -9.34 14.17 11.58
CA LYS A 244 -9.70 14.43 12.97
C LYS A 244 -11.14 14.91 13.12
N ALA A 245 -11.59 15.84 12.28
CA ALA A 245 -12.97 16.31 12.24
C ALA A 245 -13.94 15.17 11.86
N THR A 246 -13.58 14.36 10.87
CA THR A 246 -14.37 13.19 10.44
C THR A 246 -14.53 12.18 11.57
N ILE A 247 -13.44 11.82 12.26
CA ILE A 247 -13.46 10.91 13.42
C ILE A 247 -14.30 11.51 14.57
N SER A 248 -14.07 12.79 14.86
CA SER A 248 -14.72 13.51 15.98
C SER A 248 -16.22 13.72 15.78
N SER A 249 -16.73 13.58 14.55
CA SER A 249 -18.18 13.55 14.28
C SER A 249 -18.90 12.40 14.99
N LYS A 250 -18.18 11.31 15.30
CA LYS A 250 -18.69 10.06 15.92
C LYS A 250 -19.79 9.38 15.08
N LYS A 251 -19.89 9.70 13.79
CA LYS A 251 -20.90 9.14 12.87
C LYS A 251 -20.45 7.86 12.15
N PHE A 252 -19.20 7.43 12.33
CA PHE A 252 -18.63 6.28 11.63
C PHE A 252 -18.18 5.19 12.60
N ASP A 253 -18.22 3.95 12.12
CA ASP A 253 -17.87 2.72 12.82
C ASP A 253 -16.43 2.27 12.58
N CYS A 254 -15.90 2.57 11.39
CA CYS A 254 -14.54 2.23 10.98
C CYS A 254 -13.95 3.25 10.01
N MET A 255 -12.62 3.24 9.87
CA MET A 255 -11.90 4.01 8.88
C MET A 255 -10.89 3.18 8.08
N ASN A 256 -10.73 3.59 6.83
CA ASN A 256 -9.70 3.14 5.91
C ASN A 256 -8.67 4.27 5.72
N ILE A 257 -7.43 4.09 6.19
CA ILE A 257 -6.41 5.15 6.27
C ILE A 257 -5.02 4.68 5.82
N HIS A 258 -4.15 5.58 5.38
CA HIS A 258 -2.71 5.31 5.26
C HIS A 258 -2.03 5.47 6.62
N TYR A 259 -1.42 4.39 7.12
CA TYR A 259 -0.58 4.39 8.32
C TYR A 259 0.52 3.34 8.15
N HIS A 260 1.77 3.78 7.96
CA HIS A 260 2.89 2.95 7.51
C HIS A 260 4.23 3.38 8.13
N PHE A 261 5.18 2.43 8.26
CA PHE A 261 6.52 2.68 8.80
C PHE A 261 7.31 3.76 8.05
N VAL A 262 7.26 3.77 6.71
CA VAL A 262 8.01 4.74 5.87
C VAL A 262 7.44 6.17 6.00
N GLY A 263 6.34 6.34 6.73
CA GLY A 263 5.62 7.59 6.91
C GLY A 263 4.35 7.64 6.05
N SER A 264 3.38 8.44 6.51
CA SER A 264 2.05 8.54 5.88
C SER A 264 1.81 9.89 5.18
N TYR A 265 2.89 10.52 4.71
CA TYR A 265 2.89 11.82 4.04
C TYR A 265 2.22 11.83 2.67
N HIS A 266 2.04 10.63 2.06
CA HIS A 266 1.42 10.45 0.74
C HIS A 266 -0.06 10.91 0.69
N ALA A 267 -0.74 10.94 1.82
CA ALA A 267 -2.18 11.19 1.92
C ALA A 267 -2.44 12.27 2.98
N SER A 268 -1.88 13.45 2.72
CA SER A 268 -1.93 14.74 3.46
C SER A 268 -1.93 14.70 5.00
N GLY A 269 -1.67 13.57 5.63
CA GLY A 269 -1.59 13.42 7.07
C GLY A 269 -0.40 14.17 7.63
N THR A 270 -0.60 15.44 7.97
CA THR A 270 0.01 16.17 9.09
C THR A 270 -0.90 17.32 9.49
N ASN A 271 -1.12 17.58 10.77
CA ASN A 271 -1.10 18.96 11.26
C ASN A 271 -0.06 18.95 12.37
N GLN A 272 0.95 19.80 12.26
CA GLN A 272 2.18 19.73 13.05
C GLN A 272 1.88 20.07 14.51
N THR A 273 1.67 19.07 15.34
CA THR A 273 1.77 19.21 16.79
C THR A 273 2.93 18.37 17.33
N GLU A 274 3.60 18.97 18.31
CA GLU A 274 4.89 18.61 18.91
C GLU A 274 5.06 17.09 19.13
N GLY A 275 6.15 16.52 18.59
CA GLY A 275 6.65 15.23 19.09
C GLY A 275 7.34 14.32 18.08
N GLU A 276 6.74 14.03 16.92
CA GLU A 276 7.25 12.98 16.03
C GLU A 276 6.70 13.08 14.59
N SER A 277 7.53 12.71 13.60
CA SER A 277 7.26 12.81 12.17
C SER A 277 6.41 11.64 11.61
N ASP A 278 5.39 11.17 12.32
CA ASP A 278 4.73 9.88 12.04
C ASP A 278 3.43 9.97 11.19
N GLY A 279 3.11 11.15 10.66
CA GLY A 279 1.99 11.35 9.73
C GLY A 279 0.61 11.18 10.39
N ASN A 280 -0.04 10.03 10.20
CA ASN A 280 -1.43 9.78 10.63
C ASN A 280 -1.58 9.16 12.03
N ARG A 281 -0.50 9.01 12.79
CA ARG A 281 -0.52 8.33 14.09
C ARG A 281 -1.54 8.90 15.06
N GLU A 282 -1.59 10.22 15.25
CA GLU A 282 -2.55 10.87 16.14
C GLU A 282 -4.01 10.59 15.75
N ASN A 283 -4.30 10.52 14.44
CA ASN A 283 -5.64 10.17 13.94
C ASN A 283 -5.98 8.70 14.21
N VAL A 284 -4.99 7.80 14.10
CA VAL A 284 -5.15 6.38 14.43
C VAL A 284 -5.38 6.20 15.93
N GLU A 285 -4.63 6.89 16.77
CA GLU A 285 -4.80 6.88 18.23
C GLU A 285 -6.16 7.48 18.64
N LEU A 286 -6.59 8.58 18.00
CA LEU A 286 -7.92 9.16 18.23
C LEU A 286 -9.03 8.18 17.84
N ALA A 287 -8.95 7.55 16.67
CA ALA A 287 -9.90 6.54 16.25
C ALA A 287 -9.96 5.37 17.24
N HIS A 288 -8.80 4.89 17.70
CA HIS A 288 -8.71 3.84 18.71
C HIS A 288 -9.37 4.26 20.03
N SER A 289 -9.16 5.51 20.48
CA SER A 289 -9.78 6.03 21.72
C SER A 289 -11.31 6.06 21.69
N LEU A 290 -11.89 6.10 20.48
CA LEU A 290 -13.33 6.02 20.24
C LEU A 290 -13.80 4.60 19.87
N ASP A 291 -12.93 3.61 20.05
CA ASP A 291 -13.17 2.22 19.73
C ASP A 291 -13.58 2.03 18.26
N MET A 292 -13.02 2.82 17.34
CA MET A 292 -13.33 2.75 15.92
C MET A 292 -12.48 1.67 15.25
N GLY A 293 -13.05 0.90 14.31
CA GLY A 293 -12.28 -0.07 13.53
C GLY A 293 -11.27 0.64 12.63
N VAL A 294 -10.00 0.25 12.69
CA VAL A 294 -8.92 0.87 11.89
C VAL A 294 -8.35 -0.12 10.90
N PHE A 295 -8.51 0.19 9.62
CA PHE A 295 -8.07 -0.60 8.48
C PHE A 295 -7.05 0.21 7.65
N CYS A 296 -5.80 -0.25 7.61
CA CYS A 296 -4.73 0.38 6.84
C CYS A 296 -4.79 0.00 5.35
N ILE A 297 -4.82 0.99 4.46
CA ILE A 297 -4.90 0.79 3.00
C ILE A 297 -3.55 0.95 2.29
N SER A 298 -3.39 0.29 1.14
CA SER A 298 -2.23 0.36 0.24
C SER A 298 -0.84 0.18 0.89
N PRO A 299 -0.68 -0.75 1.84
CA PRO A 299 0.42 -0.62 2.79
C PRO A 299 1.75 -1.18 2.21
N SER A 300 1.69 -2.07 1.22
CA SER A 300 2.86 -2.53 0.44
C SER A 300 3.31 -1.50 -0.61
N ASP A 301 2.41 -0.88 -1.37
CA ASP A 301 2.80 0.07 -2.43
C ASP A 301 2.99 1.51 -1.92
N LYS A 302 1.95 2.05 -1.29
CA LYS A 302 1.96 3.43 -0.79
C LYS A 302 2.79 3.54 0.48
N GLY A 303 2.91 2.46 1.25
CA GLY A 303 3.72 2.37 2.46
C GLY A 303 5.21 2.05 2.26
N GLY A 304 5.71 2.01 1.01
CA GLY A 304 7.15 1.91 0.77
C GLY A 304 7.59 1.17 -0.50
N MET A 305 6.68 0.84 -1.43
CA MET A 305 6.97 -0.01 -2.59
C MET A 305 7.65 -1.34 -2.20
N MET A 306 7.05 -2.08 -1.26
CA MET A 306 7.61 -3.33 -0.72
C MET A 306 7.79 -4.44 -1.78
N TYR A 307 7.03 -4.40 -2.88
CA TYR A 307 7.22 -5.29 -4.03
C TYR A 307 8.44 -4.93 -4.89
N LYS A 308 8.90 -3.68 -4.81
CA LYS A 308 10.09 -3.15 -5.48
C LYS A 308 10.93 -2.31 -4.51
N PRO A 309 11.44 -2.92 -3.42
CA PRO A 309 12.03 -2.19 -2.32
C PRO A 309 13.41 -1.64 -2.72
N SER A 310 13.85 -0.57 -2.04
CA SER A 310 15.25 -0.13 -2.18
C SER A 310 16.20 -1.19 -1.64
N LYS A 311 17.44 -1.20 -2.15
CA LYS A 311 18.48 -2.10 -1.64
C LYS A 311 18.71 -1.96 -0.13
N VAL A 312 18.74 -0.72 0.38
CA VAL A 312 18.94 -0.44 1.81
C VAL A 312 17.83 -1.08 2.67
N LEU A 313 16.56 -0.92 2.27
CA LEU A 313 15.44 -1.52 2.98
C LEU A 313 15.50 -3.06 2.96
N ALA A 314 15.79 -3.63 1.79
CA ALA A 314 15.90 -5.07 1.63
C ALA A 314 17.05 -5.67 2.45
N ASP A 315 18.21 -5.02 2.47
CA ASP A 315 19.38 -5.46 3.25
C ASP A 315 19.08 -5.41 4.76
N ALA A 316 18.48 -4.33 5.25
CA ALA A 316 18.08 -4.20 6.66
C ALA A 316 17.08 -5.29 7.08
N CYS A 317 16.10 -5.61 6.24
CA CYS A 317 15.17 -6.73 6.49
C CYS A 317 15.90 -8.08 6.48
N ALA A 318 16.81 -8.29 5.53
CA ALA A 318 17.56 -9.53 5.38
C ALA A 318 18.48 -9.82 6.58
N GLU A 319 19.05 -8.81 7.22
CA GLU A 319 19.81 -8.95 8.48
C GLU A 319 18.94 -9.51 9.63
N SER A 320 17.64 -9.21 9.61
CA SER A 320 16.66 -9.74 10.56
C SER A 320 16.00 -11.04 10.06
N GLY A 321 16.43 -11.56 8.91
CA GLY A 321 15.95 -12.81 8.35
C GLY A 321 14.54 -12.76 7.74
N ILE A 322 14.03 -11.57 7.40
CA ILE A 322 12.70 -11.36 6.83
C ILE A 322 12.75 -10.59 5.50
N THR A 323 11.70 -10.66 4.69
CA THR A 323 11.53 -9.83 3.50
C THR A 323 10.94 -8.45 3.84
N PRO A 324 11.00 -7.46 2.92
CA PRO A 324 10.32 -6.17 3.10
C PRO A 324 8.79 -6.28 3.24
N ILE A 325 8.13 -7.22 2.55
CA ILE A 325 6.68 -7.44 2.68
C ILE A 325 6.36 -8.05 4.04
N GLU A 326 7.18 -9.00 4.51
CA GLU A 326 7.06 -9.58 5.85
C GLU A 326 7.30 -8.53 6.94
N PHE A 327 8.37 -7.73 6.82
CA PHE A 327 8.65 -6.61 7.72
C PHE A 327 7.48 -5.65 7.83
N HIS A 328 6.94 -5.21 6.69
CA HIS A 328 5.77 -4.35 6.65
C HIS A 328 4.56 -4.99 7.37
N SER A 329 4.28 -6.26 7.09
CA SER A 329 3.13 -6.97 7.65
C SER A 329 3.24 -7.11 9.16
N LEU A 330 4.42 -7.55 9.64
CA LEU A 330 4.73 -7.67 11.05
C LEU A 330 4.66 -6.30 11.74
N TRP A 331 5.24 -5.26 11.13
CA TRP A 331 5.18 -3.90 11.67
C TRP A 331 3.75 -3.40 11.84
N GLN A 332 2.85 -3.67 10.88
CA GLN A 332 1.45 -3.29 11.02
C GLN A 332 0.79 -3.95 12.23
N TRP A 333 1.08 -5.22 12.48
CA TRP A 333 0.49 -5.92 13.62
C TRP A 333 1.14 -5.54 14.95
N THR A 334 2.38 -5.03 14.99
CA THR A 334 2.93 -4.41 16.22
C THR A 334 2.25 -3.09 16.57
N GLN A 335 1.45 -2.50 15.66
CA GLN A 335 0.63 -1.32 15.95
C GLN A 335 -0.70 -1.69 16.63
N GLN A 336 -0.96 -2.95 16.97
CA GLN A 336 -2.12 -3.28 17.79
C GLN A 336 -1.95 -2.72 19.23
N PRO A 337 -3.04 -2.24 19.85
CA PRO A 337 -4.43 -2.33 19.41
C PRO A 337 -4.94 -1.14 18.57
N ILE A 338 -4.08 -0.18 18.20
CA ILE A 338 -4.52 1.06 17.53
C ILE A 338 -4.84 0.86 16.03
N ALA A 339 -4.18 -0.09 15.36
CA ALA A 339 -4.50 -0.54 14.01
C ALA A 339 -4.88 -2.03 14.00
N HIS A 340 -5.94 -2.41 13.29
CA HIS A 340 -6.53 -3.75 13.42
C HIS A 340 -6.20 -4.68 12.25
N THR A 341 -6.23 -4.16 11.03
CA THR A 341 -6.04 -4.96 9.82
C THR A 341 -5.48 -4.10 8.68
N PHE A 342 -5.00 -4.75 7.62
CA PHE A 342 -4.58 -4.09 6.40
C PHE A 342 -4.98 -4.89 5.15
N THR A 343 -5.04 -4.20 4.01
CA THR A 343 -5.41 -4.81 2.73
C THR A 343 -4.20 -5.18 1.91
N VAL A 344 -4.28 -6.33 1.26
CA VAL A 344 -3.38 -6.71 0.19
C VAL A 344 -4.08 -6.37 -1.12
N GLY A 345 -3.46 -5.48 -1.90
CA GLY A 345 -3.89 -5.19 -3.27
C GLY A 345 -3.46 -6.31 -4.20
N VAL A 346 -4.19 -7.43 -4.16
CA VAL A 346 -3.83 -8.63 -4.91
C VAL A 346 -4.20 -8.49 -6.38
N ALA A 347 -3.27 -8.85 -7.26
CA ALA A 347 -3.48 -9.06 -8.68
C ALA A 347 -3.51 -10.56 -9.04
N ARG A 348 -2.95 -11.42 -8.18
CA ARG A 348 -2.89 -12.88 -8.34
C ARG A 348 -2.90 -13.62 -7.00
N PRO A 349 -3.21 -14.92 -6.96
CA PRO A 349 -3.29 -15.68 -5.69
C PRO A 349 -2.00 -15.68 -4.87
N SER A 350 -0.83 -15.68 -5.51
CA SER A 350 0.48 -15.70 -4.83
C SER A 350 0.83 -14.40 -4.13
N ASP A 351 0.12 -13.29 -4.41
CA ASP A 351 0.36 -12.02 -3.72
C ASP A 351 0.03 -12.09 -2.21
N PHE A 352 -0.69 -13.14 -1.76
CA PHE A 352 -0.92 -13.41 -0.34
C PHE A 352 0.26 -14.08 0.37
N ASP A 353 1.16 -14.75 -0.35
CA ASP A 353 2.03 -15.78 0.25
C ASP A 353 3.03 -15.19 1.26
N GLU A 354 3.69 -14.06 0.95
CA GLU A 354 4.61 -13.40 1.90
C GLU A 354 3.87 -12.81 3.12
N HIS A 355 2.65 -12.30 2.94
CA HIS A 355 1.83 -11.83 4.06
C HIS A 355 1.40 -12.98 4.98
N VAL A 356 1.07 -14.14 4.41
CA VAL A 356 0.73 -15.36 5.16
C VAL A 356 1.96 -15.94 5.86
N ALA A 357 3.13 -15.94 5.21
CA ALA A 357 4.39 -16.31 5.82
C ALA A 357 4.69 -15.43 7.04
N ALA A 358 4.54 -14.11 6.90
CA ALA A 358 4.67 -13.15 8.01
C ALA A 358 3.72 -13.48 9.18
N ALA A 359 2.47 -13.84 8.91
CA ALA A 359 1.50 -14.16 9.95
C ALA A 359 1.92 -15.36 10.81
N SER A 360 2.63 -16.35 10.23
CA SER A 360 3.18 -17.47 10.99
C SER A 360 4.27 -17.04 12.00
N MET A 361 4.90 -15.90 11.74
CA MET A 361 5.96 -15.32 12.56
C MET A 361 5.46 -14.23 13.51
N PHE A 362 4.14 -13.95 13.55
CA PHE A 362 3.59 -12.85 14.35
C PHE A 362 3.98 -12.88 15.83
N HIS A 363 4.10 -14.07 16.43
CA HIS A 363 4.56 -14.25 17.81
C HIS A 363 6.00 -13.75 18.08
N ARG A 364 6.77 -13.46 17.03
CA ARG A 364 8.12 -12.89 17.05
C ARG A 364 8.18 -11.50 16.40
N ALA A 365 7.04 -10.85 16.18
CA ALA A 365 6.99 -9.58 15.45
C ALA A 365 7.96 -8.54 16.03
N ASP A 366 7.97 -8.33 17.35
CA ASP A 366 8.89 -7.37 17.99
C ASP A 366 10.36 -7.77 17.82
N GLU A 367 10.69 -9.06 17.93
CA GLU A 367 12.05 -9.59 17.74
C GLU A 367 12.58 -9.30 16.33
N LEU A 368 11.70 -9.41 15.32
CA LEU A 368 12.04 -9.29 13.91
C LEU A 368 11.96 -7.86 13.38
N VAL A 369 11.03 -7.05 13.90
CA VAL A 369 10.76 -5.68 13.43
C VAL A 369 11.73 -4.68 14.06
N LEU A 370 11.97 -4.75 15.38
CA LEU A 370 12.77 -3.74 16.10
C LEU A 370 14.20 -3.58 15.53
N PRO A 371 14.95 -4.64 15.17
CA PRO A 371 16.28 -4.47 14.61
C PRO A 371 16.25 -3.75 13.26
N VAL A 372 15.30 -4.09 12.38
CA VAL A 372 15.12 -3.40 11.08
C VAL A 372 14.81 -1.92 11.30
N GLN A 373 13.87 -1.61 12.21
CA GLN A 373 13.54 -0.21 12.53
C GLN A 373 14.75 0.56 13.04
N LYS A 374 15.54 -0.05 13.94
CA LYS A 374 16.75 0.55 14.50
C LYS A 374 17.81 0.77 13.43
N ALA A 375 18.01 -0.18 12.52
CA ALA A 375 18.95 -0.05 11.41
C ALA A 375 18.54 1.11 10.49
N LEU A 376 17.28 1.16 10.06
CA LEU A 376 16.77 2.21 9.17
C LEU A 376 16.78 3.59 9.81
N ARG A 377 16.33 3.73 11.07
CA ARG A 377 16.40 5.00 11.81
C ARG A 377 17.83 5.41 12.11
N GLY A 378 18.72 4.46 12.38
CA GLY A 378 20.16 4.70 12.54
C GLY A 378 20.80 5.29 11.28
N LEU A 379 20.46 4.75 10.10
CA LEU A 379 20.90 5.28 8.81
C LEU A 379 20.37 6.69 8.54
N MET A 380 19.13 7.01 8.94
CA MET A 380 18.60 8.38 8.85
C MET A 380 19.46 9.34 9.69
N VAL A 381 19.78 8.99 10.93
CA VAL A 381 20.63 9.81 11.80
C VAL A 381 22.06 9.92 11.26
N GLU A 382 22.62 8.84 10.73
CA GLU A 382 23.97 8.82 10.13
C GLU A 382 24.05 9.75 8.91
N LYS A 383 23.07 9.68 8.00
CA LYS A 383 23.10 10.42 6.73
C LYS A 383 22.60 11.85 6.83
N LEU A 384 21.63 12.10 7.71
CA LEU A 384 20.92 13.38 7.79
C LEU A 384 21.30 14.20 9.03
N GLY A 385 21.86 13.55 10.05
CA GLY A 385 22.20 14.16 11.34
C GLY A 385 21.06 14.05 12.37
N ALA A 386 21.43 13.85 13.64
CA ALA A 386 20.47 13.70 14.74
C ALA A 386 19.62 14.96 14.97
N GLU A 387 20.23 16.14 14.83
CA GLU A 387 19.53 17.42 14.99
C GLU A 387 18.44 17.58 13.93
N TRP A 388 18.76 17.38 12.65
CA TRP A 388 17.79 17.38 11.55
C TRP A 388 16.64 16.40 11.82
N MET A 389 16.98 15.16 12.19
CA MET A 389 15.98 14.13 12.46
C MET A 389 15.07 14.43 13.66
N SER A 390 15.46 15.35 14.54
CA SER A 390 14.64 15.78 15.66
C SER A 390 13.68 16.92 15.34
N ASN A 391 13.92 17.67 14.24
CA ASN A 391 13.21 18.93 14.04
C ASN A 391 12.95 19.36 12.58
N TRP A 392 13.26 18.55 11.56
CA TRP A 392 13.15 18.97 10.15
C TRP A 392 11.75 19.44 9.74
N TRP A 393 10.71 18.92 10.38
CA TRP A 393 9.31 19.22 10.05
C TRP A 393 8.78 20.51 10.66
N HIS A 394 9.47 21.10 11.64
CA HIS A 394 8.92 22.23 12.40
C HIS A 394 8.77 23.48 11.53
N GLY A 395 7.55 24.03 11.49
CA GLY A 395 7.27 25.31 10.83
C GLY A 395 7.22 25.23 9.31
N LEU A 396 7.22 24.03 8.72
CA LEU A 396 7.09 23.87 7.27
C LEU A 396 5.64 24.08 6.84
N PRO A 397 5.36 24.95 5.86
CA PRO A 397 3.99 25.18 5.44
C PRO A 397 3.49 24.02 4.57
N GLY A 398 2.27 23.57 4.80
CA GLY A 398 1.56 22.63 3.94
C GLY A 398 1.15 23.27 2.62
N CYS A 399 0.67 22.46 1.67
CA CYS A 399 0.26 22.95 0.35
C CYS A 399 -0.99 23.85 0.33
N TYR A 400 -1.73 23.92 1.45
CA TYR A 400 -2.85 24.84 1.62
C TYR A 400 -2.48 26.09 2.44
N ASP A 401 -1.28 26.10 3.03
CA ASP A 401 -0.81 27.21 3.89
C ASP A 401 -0.05 28.27 3.09
N THR A 402 0.31 27.98 1.83
CA THR A 402 0.95 28.94 0.91
C THR A 402 0.08 29.18 -0.32
N PRO A 403 0.08 30.39 -0.88
CA PRO A 403 -0.56 30.64 -2.18
C PRO A 403 0.09 29.80 -3.29
N THR A 404 1.38 29.48 -3.17
CA THR A 404 2.15 28.74 -4.19
C THR A 404 1.68 27.31 -4.41
N GLY A 405 0.99 26.72 -3.43
CA GLY A 405 0.50 25.34 -3.49
C GLY A 405 1.60 24.27 -3.36
N VAL A 406 2.85 24.66 -3.15
CA VAL A 406 4.00 23.73 -3.06
C VAL A 406 3.91 22.92 -1.77
N PHE A 407 4.00 21.59 -1.87
CA PHE A 407 3.85 20.73 -0.69
C PHE A 407 5.19 20.50 0.04
N VAL A 408 5.71 21.56 0.66
CA VAL A 408 7.06 21.59 1.27
C VAL A 408 7.36 20.39 2.19
N PRO A 409 6.57 20.06 3.23
CA PRO A 409 6.89 18.94 4.12
C PRO A 409 6.88 17.58 3.41
N HIS A 410 6.02 17.39 2.40
CA HIS A 410 6.01 16.16 1.60
C HIS A 410 7.28 16.05 0.74
N ILE A 411 7.74 17.16 0.18
CA ILE A 411 8.98 17.24 -0.59
C ILE A 411 10.21 16.95 0.30
N VAL A 412 10.29 17.58 1.48
CA VAL A 412 11.40 17.35 2.42
C VAL A 412 11.41 15.91 2.94
N TRP A 413 10.26 15.31 3.22
CA TRP A 413 10.18 13.89 3.59
C TRP A 413 10.70 12.97 2.49
N MET A 414 10.35 13.23 1.22
CA MET A 414 10.87 12.46 0.09
C MET A 414 12.41 12.55 0.03
N TRP A 415 12.98 13.71 0.32
CA TRP A 415 14.44 13.89 0.36
C TRP A 415 15.06 13.05 1.47
N ASN A 416 14.48 13.04 2.67
CA ASN A 416 14.96 12.23 3.78
C ASN A 416 15.02 10.72 3.40
N VAL A 417 13.95 10.17 2.83
CA VAL A 417 13.88 8.72 2.51
C VAL A 417 14.73 8.33 1.30
N VAL A 418 14.95 9.24 0.33
CA VAL A 418 15.88 9.00 -0.78
C VAL A 418 17.31 9.02 -0.27
N THR A 419 17.68 10.04 0.50
CA THR A 419 19.05 10.23 0.99
C THR A 419 19.46 9.13 1.97
N ALA A 420 18.58 8.73 2.88
CA ALA A 420 18.94 7.72 3.89
C ALA A 420 18.72 6.28 3.43
N TRP A 421 17.65 6.01 2.67
CA TRP A 421 17.21 4.65 2.35
C TRP A 421 17.27 4.33 0.86
N GLY A 422 17.75 5.25 0.01
CA GLY A 422 17.84 5.02 -1.44
C GLY A 422 16.49 4.77 -2.11
N MET A 423 15.39 5.26 -1.52
CA MET A 423 14.02 5.02 -1.98
C MET A 423 13.63 5.90 -3.19
N TYR A 424 14.48 5.93 -4.23
CA TYR A 424 14.30 6.78 -5.40
C TYR A 424 12.99 6.49 -6.16
N ASP A 425 12.74 5.24 -6.58
CA ASP A 425 11.55 4.90 -7.36
C ASP A 425 10.26 5.19 -6.57
N PHE A 426 10.28 4.97 -5.25
CA PHE A 426 9.19 5.32 -4.34
C PHE A 426 8.93 6.82 -4.34
N ALA A 427 9.95 7.64 -4.06
CA ALA A 427 9.84 9.09 -4.02
C ALA A 427 9.47 9.68 -5.39
N ARG A 428 10.05 9.17 -6.49
CA ARG A 428 9.70 9.59 -7.86
C ARG A 428 8.23 9.38 -8.16
N ALA A 429 7.66 8.23 -7.78
CA ALA A 429 6.24 7.97 -7.95
C ALA A 429 5.35 8.94 -7.15
N ARG A 430 5.82 9.41 -5.99
CA ARG A 430 5.13 10.45 -5.21
C ARG A 430 5.23 11.81 -5.86
N TYR A 431 6.44 12.22 -6.23
CA TYR A 431 6.71 13.48 -6.91
C TYR A 431 5.92 13.62 -8.22
N ALA A 432 5.81 12.55 -9.00
CA ALA A 432 5.03 12.50 -10.23
C ALA A 432 3.54 12.84 -10.02
N THR A 433 2.99 12.54 -8.83
CA THR A 433 1.61 12.92 -8.49
C THR A 433 1.48 14.43 -8.34
N LEU A 434 2.46 15.07 -7.69
CA LEU A 434 2.52 16.53 -7.57
C LEU A 434 2.67 17.19 -8.96
N GLU A 435 3.57 16.68 -9.81
CA GLU A 435 3.71 17.16 -11.20
C GLU A 435 2.41 17.02 -12.00
N SER A 436 1.69 15.91 -11.81
CA SER A 436 0.40 15.73 -12.47
C SER A 436 -0.65 16.73 -12.00
N ASN A 437 -0.58 17.21 -10.75
CA ASN A 437 -1.43 18.29 -10.27
C ASN A 437 -1.02 19.62 -10.89
N LEU A 438 0.29 19.92 -10.96
CA LEU A 438 0.78 21.16 -11.56
C LEU A 438 0.42 21.27 -13.04
N LYS A 439 0.36 20.15 -13.78
CA LYS A 439 -0.15 20.14 -15.17
C LYS A 439 -1.62 20.57 -15.30
N LYS A 440 -2.40 20.51 -14.22
CA LYS A 440 -3.80 20.97 -14.18
C LYS A 440 -3.91 22.42 -13.69
N HIS A 441 -2.78 23.06 -13.37
CA HIS A 441 -2.72 24.47 -13.03
C HIS A 441 -3.24 25.31 -14.20
N LYS A 442 -4.13 26.23 -13.91
CA LYS A 442 -4.81 27.09 -14.86
C LYS A 442 -4.19 28.49 -14.81
N PRO A 443 -3.45 28.92 -15.84
CA PRO A 443 -2.75 30.21 -15.83
C PRO A 443 -3.72 31.41 -15.79
N GLU A 444 -4.99 31.21 -16.15
CA GLU A 444 -6.04 32.22 -16.06
C GLU A 444 -6.58 32.43 -14.63
N LEU A 445 -6.30 31.51 -13.71
CA LEU A 445 -6.68 31.60 -12.31
C LEU A 445 -5.51 32.11 -11.46
N THR A 446 -5.83 32.76 -10.35
CA THR A 446 -4.84 33.05 -9.31
C THR A 446 -4.28 31.76 -8.71
N ASP A 447 -3.10 31.87 -8.09
CA ASP A 447 -2.47 30.77 -7.36
C ASP A 447 -3.40 30.21 -6.26
N GLU A 448 -4.09 31.09 -5.53
CA GLU A 448 -5.08 30.72 -4.49
C GLU A 448 -6.28 29.96 -5.07
N GLU A 449 -6.84 30.43 -6.20
CA GLU A 449 -7.93 29.73 -6.88
C GLU A 449 -7.50 28.34 -7.38
N ASN A 450 -6.26 28.20 -7.84
CA ASN A 450 -5.70 26.90 -8.22
C ASN A 450 -5.52 25.95 -7.03
N VAL A 451 -5.03 26.47 -5.89
CA VAL A 451 -4.91 25.70 -4.63
C VAL A 451 -6.26 25.20 -4.16
N ASN A 452 -7.29 26.05 -4.20
CA ASN A 452 -8.67 25.69 -3.86
C ASN A 452 -9.26 24.63 -4.80
N ALA A 453 -8.72 24.51 -6.03
CA ALA A 453 -9.14 23.53 -7.04
C ALA A 453 -8.36 22.20 -7.00
N PHE A 454 -7.48 21.99 -6.01
CA PHE A 454 -6.66 20.78 -5.94
C PHE A 454 -7.45 19.46 -6.00
N ASN A 455 -6.80 18.46 -6.60
CA ASN A 455 -7.28 17.09 -6.53
C ASN A 455 -7.31 16.64 -5.07
N ARG A 456 -8.49 16.22 -4.62
CA ARG A 456 -8.77 15.89 -3.23
C ARG A 456 -8.02 14.65 -2.74
N PHE A 457 -7.46 13.79 -3.60
CA PHE A 457 -6.77 12.55 -3.16
C PHE A 457 -5.30 12.72 -2.79
N THR A 458 -4.59 13.62 -3.47
CA THR A 458 -3.17 13.91 -3.18
C THR A 458 -2.95 15.35 -3.62
N PRO A 459 -3.09 16.33 -2.71
CA PRO A 459 -3.00 17.74 -3.06
C PRO A 459 -1.56 18.20 -3.20
N GLY A 460 -1.39 19.43 -3.69
CA GLY A 460 -0.11 20.10 -3.74
C GLY A 460 0.64 19.96 -5.06
N TYR A 461 1.61 20.86 -5.20
CA TYR A 461 2.52 21.00 -6.32
C TYR A 461 3.94 20.59 -5.96
N PRO A 462 4.76 20.24 -6.97
CA PRO A 462 6.18 20.01 -6.79
C PRO A 462 6.87 21.36 -6.48
N TYR A 463 8.18 21.34 -6.24
CA TYR A 463 8.94 22.59 -6.23
C TYR A 463 8.75 23.33 -7.56
N ARG A 464 8.59 24.65 -7.48
CA ARG A 464 8.33 25.57 -8.60
C ARG A 464 9.52 26.53 -8.74
N PRO A 465 10.46 26.28 -9.68
CA PRO A 465 11.63 27.14 -9.87
C PRO A 465 11.30 28.58 -10.30
N ASP A 466 10.09 28.80 -10.79
CA ASP A 466 9.52 30.10 -11.17
C ASP A 466 9.08 30.96 -9.98
N ILE A 467 9.02 30.39 -8.77
CA ILE A 467 8.60 31.07 -7.55
C ILE A 467 9.77 31.19 -6.58
N ASP A 468 9.93 32.36 -5.98
CA ASP A 468 10.84 32.54 -4.85
C ASP A 468 10.22 31.95 -3.57
N MET A 469 10.57 30.70 -3.28
CA MET A 469 10.10 30.01 -2.09
C MET A 469 10.60 30.63 -0.77
N GLU A 470 11.62 31.50 -0.79
CA GLU A 470 12.11 32.17 0.41
C GLU A 470 11.05 33.12 1.02
N GLU A 471 10.21 33.73 0.18
CA GLU A 471 9.12 34.61 0.62
C GLU A 471 7.94 33.82 1.23
N HIS A 472 7.84 32.52 0.94
CA HIS A 472 6.69 31.69 1.30
C HIS A 472 6.97 30.68 2.42
N ILE A 473 8.22 30.53 2.84
CA ILE A 473 8.58 29.74 4.02
C ILE A 473 8.76 30.69 5.20
N PRO A 474 8.00 30.55 6.30
CA PRO A 474 8.09 31.45 7.45
C PRO A 474 9.50 31.51 8.05
N ASP A 475 9.95 32.68 8.49
CA ASP A 475 11.23 32.84 9.20
C ASP A 475 11.25 32.11 10.56
N SER A 476 10.07 31.75 11.09
CA SER A 476 9.94 30.90 12.27
C SER A 476 10.33 29.45 12.02
N CYS A 477 10.49 29.02 10.77
CA CYS A 477 10.99 27.69 10.43
C CYS A 477 12.50 27.60 10.77
N PRO A 478 12.91 26.83 11.79
CA PRO A 478 14.31 26.78 12.24
C PRO A 478 15.27 26.29 11.15
N ASN A 479 14.77 25.49 10.22
CA ASN A 479 15.53 24.85 9.15
C ASN A 479 15.38 25.53 7.78
N LYS A 480 14.87 26.78 7.72
CA LYS A 480 14.47 27.45 6.46
C LYS A 480 15.54 27.39 5.37
N ALA A 481 16.77 27.78 5.67
CA ALA A 481 17.86 27.80 4.69
C ALA A 481 18.13 26.40 4.10
N LYS A 482 18.18 25.37 4.95
CA LYS A 482 18.41 23.99 4.50
C LYS A 482 17.23 23.44 3.70
N VAL A 483 16.00 23.80 4.07
CA VAL A 483 14.81 23.42 3.30
C VAL A 483 14.84 24.01 1.90
N LEU A 484 15.22 25.28 1.74
CA LEU A 484 15.32 25.91 0.42
C LEU A 484 16.35 25.21 -0.49
N GLU A 485 17.46 24.73 0.06
CA GLU A 485 18.41 23.88 -0.67
C GLU A 485 17.78 22.55 -1.08
N ILE A 486 17.14 21.86 -0.13
CA ILE A 486 16.52 20.56 -0.34
C ILE A 486 15.46 20.62 -1.44
N LEU A 487 14.62 21.65 -1.43
CA LEU A 487 13.56 21.82 -2.45
C LEU A 487 14.14 21.84 -3.87
N LYS A 488 15.29 22.48 -4.07
CA LYS A 488 15.99 22.53 -5.36
C LYS A 488 16.62 21.17 -5.69
N GLU A 489 17.37 20.62 -4.73
CA GLU A 489 18.10 19.36 -4.91
C GLU A 489 17.17 18.19 -5.25
N ILE A 490 16.06 18.03 -4.52
CA ILE A 490 15.13 16.95 -4.80
C ILE A 490 14.35 17.15 -6.10
N HIS A 491 14.12 18.40 -6.50
CA HIS A 491 13.53 18.67 -7.81
C HIS A 491 14.46 18.17 -8.91
N GLU A 492 15.77 18.43 -8.81
CA GLU A 492 16.75 17.92 -9.76
C GLU A 492 16.77 16.39 -9.83
N TRP A 493 16.55 15.72 -8.69
CA TRP A 493 16.51 14.25 -8.62
C TRP A 493 15.23 13.68 -9.22
N LEU A 494 14.07 14.25 -8.88
CA LEU A 494 12.77 13.60 -9.07
C LEU A 494 11.92 14.22 -10.19
N CYS A 495 12.30 15.35 -10.79
CA CYS A 495 11.51 15.91 -11.88
C CYS A 495 11.51 14.99 -13.12
N LYS A 496 10.43 15.02 -13.89
CA LYS A 496 10.28 14.15 -15.06
C LYS A 496 11.36 14.41 -16.10
N GLU A 497 11.76 15.66 -16.25
CA GLU A 497 12.73 16.16 -17.23
C GLU A 497 14.11 15.54 -17.01
N ASN A 498 14.54 15.37 -15.75
CA ASN A 498 15.85 14.84 -15.39
C ASN A 498 15.86 13.32 -15.17
N GLU A 499 14.68 12.68 -15.16
CA GLU A 499 14.55 11.26 -14.77
C GLU A 499 15.48 10.33 -15.56
N ALA A 500 15.65 10.56 -16.87
CA ALA A 500 16.50 9.73 -17.72
C ALA A 500 18.00 9.86 -17.40
N GLU A 501 18.46 11.04 -17.00
CA GLU A 501 19.84 11.30 -16.59
C GLU A 501 20.10 10.74 -15.18
N VAL A 502 19.21 11.04 -14.24
CA VAL A 502 19.32 10.55 -12.86
C VAL A 502 19.33 9.03 -12.82
N ARG A 503 18.51 8.38 -13.66
CA ARG A 503 18.48 6.90 -13.79
C ARG A 503 19.84 6.28 -14.15
N GLN A 504 20.71 6.99 -14.88
CA GLN A 504 22.06 6.51 -15.21
C GLN A 504 23.01 6.55 -14.01
N THR A 505 22.67 7.30 -12.96
CA THR A 505 23.51 7.48 -11.77
C THR A 505 23.00 6.71 -10.55
N LEU A 506 21.87 6.00 -10.63
CA LEU A 506 21.27 5.33 -9.47
C LEU A 506 22.20 4.32 -8.81
N GLU A 507 22.98 3.57 -9.59
CA GLU A 507 23.94 2.61 -9.05
C GLU A 507 25.01 3.32 -8.21
N GLN A 508 25.59 4.39 -8.75
CA GLN A 508 26.62 5.20 -8.08
C GLN A 508 26.08 5.86 -6.81
N ARG A 509 24.79 6.22 -6.81
CA ARG A 509 24.10 6.83 -5.67
C ARG A 509 23.59 5.82 -4.64
N GLY A 510 23.64 4.52 -4.94
CA GLY A 510 23.08 3.47 -4.08
C GLY A 510 21.54 3.47 -4.04
N TRP A 511 20.90 3.96 -5.10
CA TRP A 511 19.44 4.15 -5.19
C TRP A 511 18.74 3.08 -6.05
N LEU A 512 19.46 2.01 -6.41
CA LEU A 512 18.86 0.90 -7.13
C LEU A 512 17.87 0.12 -6.25
N PRO A 513 16.75 -0.35 -6.83
CA PRO A 513 15.90 -1.33 -6.18
C PRO A 513 16.66 -2.65 -5.99
N ALA A 514 16.33 -3.41 -4.93
CA ALA A 514 16.90 -4.75 -4.73
C ALA A 514 16.39 -5.76 -5.75
N PHE A 515 15.09 -5.70 -6.04
CA PHE A 515 14.36 -6.58 -6.92
C PHE A 515 13.01 -5.94 -7.30
N ASP A 516 12.26 -6.57 -8.19
CA ASP A 516 10.89 -6.19 -8.56
C ASP A 516 10.03 -7.46 -8.66
N LEU A 517 9.19 -7.71 -7.66
CA LEU A 517 8.27 -8.85 -7.60
C LEU A 517 7.00 -8.63 -8.43
N GLN A 518 6.76 -7.37 -8.83
CA GLN A 518 5.63 -6.96 -9.64
C GLN A 518 6.11 -6.04 -10.77
N PRO A 519 6.93 -6.55 -11.71
CA PRO A 519 7.26 -5.76 -12.90
C PRO A 519 5.94 -5.36 -13.55
N ASN A 520 5.87 -4.17 -14.16
CA ASN A 520 4.68 -3.59 -14.81
C ASN A 520 4.16 -4.46 -15.98
N VAL A 521 3.69 -5.66 -15.65
CA VAL A 521 3.11 -6.67 -16.51
C VAL A 521 1.67 -6.77 -16.01
N PRO A 522 0.72 -6.17 -16.73
CA PRO A 522 -0.69 -6.45 -16.49
C PRO A 522 -0.91 -7.96 -16.56
N PHE A 523 -1.74 -8.45 -15.64
CA PHE A 523 -2.16 -9.84 -15.52
C PHE A 523 -2.64 -10.48 -16.86
N PRO A 524 -2.56 -11.82 -17.05
CA PRO A 524 -1.94 -12.84 -16.19
C PRO A 524 -0.44 -12.98 -16.37
N GLU A 525 0.19 -13.72 -15.45
CA GLU A 525 1.38 -14.50 -15.80
C GLU A 525 1.12 -15.21 -17.13
N ARG A 526 1.66 -14.67 -18.23
CA ARG A 526 1.70 -15.42 -19.48
C ARG A 526 2.52 -16.65 -19.18
N ASN A 527 1.93 -17.81 -19.44
CA ASN A 527 2.68 -19.05 -19.56
C ASN A 527 3.89 -18.75 -20.47
N PRO A 528 5.14 -19.10 -20.12
CA PRO A 528 6.31 -18.84 -20.98
C PRO A 528 6.20 -19.44 -22.40
N SER A 529 5.16 -20.24 -22.63
CA SER A 529 4.81 -20.95 -23.84
C SER A 529 3.61 -20.36 -24.62
N SER A 530 3.14 -19.14 -24.31
CA SER A 530 2.19 -18.38 -25.15
C SER A 530 2.79 -17.15 -25.82
#